data_AF-A0A0H2S121-F1
#
_entry.id   AF-A0A0H2S121-F1
#
_cell.length_a   1.000
_cell.length_b   1.000
_cell.length_c   1.000
_cell.angle_alpha   90.00
_cell.angle_beta   90.00
_cell.angle_gamma   90.00
#
_symmetry.space_group_name_H-M   'P 1'
#
loop_
_entity.id
_entity.type
_entity.pdbx_description
1 polymer ?
#
loop_
_entity_poly.entity_id
_entity_poly.type
_entity_poly.pdbx_seq_one_letter_code
_entity_poly.pdbx_strand_id
1 'polypeptide(L)'
;MSHFCRMQLDVLTRATHRKEQELNTIERNSLFIPHPVVRTAKTSLPTLPVELLLQIFSRLHWAETARNFEETTLNRLIEDGGTADRWKHFIRRCIPVAIVTTRAFDMVSWRESHNIVGHHPRVIRIQQLGEDSQNVLKNKSTVVFASLLDIEEMERIRRFSWHNLILSTDAVPDTFLMKIMRVFLQKFGANLMELDHVDFSRSSESIPDPSLPGLDRKAGKLSRVETPEIPIATGNAADAPSLPL
;
A
#
# COMPACT_ATOMS: atom_id res chain seq x y z
N MET A 1 -7.03 -27.66 -33.11
CA MET A 1 -7.39 -26.91 -31.88
C MET A 1 -7.96 -27.78 -30.75
N SER A 2 -8.46 -29.01 -30.99
CA SER A 2 -9.06 -29.86 -29.94
C SER A 2 -8.08 -30.48 -28.94
N HIS A 3 -6.80 -30.63 -29.29
CA HIS A 3 -5.80 -31.29 -28.43
C HIS A 3 -5.37 -30.44 -27.22
N PHE A 4 -5.34 -29.12 -27.38
CA PHE A 4 -4.93 -28.19 -26.31
C PHE A 4 -5.97 -28.12 -25.18
N CYS A 5 -7.25 -28.01 -25.53
CA CYS A 5 -8.35 -28.02 -24.55
C CYS A 5 -8.39 -29.33 -23.76
N ARG A 6 -8.06 -30.46 -24.40
CA ARG A 6 -8.01 -31.77 -23.73
C ARG A 6 -6.88 -31.86 -22.70
N MET A 7 -5.71 -31.29 -23.00
CA MET A 7 -4.60 -31.23 -22.03
C MET A 7 -4.91 -30.30 -20.85
N GLN A 8 -5.56 -29.16 -21.10
CA GLN A 8 -5.97 -28.24 -20.02
C GLN A 8 -6.97 -28.88 -19.06
N LEU A 9 -7.97 -29.59 -19.60
CA LEU A 9 -8.92 -30.35 -18.79
C LEU A 9 -8.24 -31.46 -17.98
N ASP A 10 -7.32 -32.20 -18.58
CA ASP A 10 -6.62 -33.31 -17.90
C ASP A 10 -5.68 -32.82 -16.79
N VAL A 11 -5.11 -31.62 -16.92
CA VAL A 11 -4.35 -30.97 -15.83
C VAL A 11 -5.28 -30.53 -14.70
N LEU A 12 -6.42 -29.91 -15.03
CA LEU A 12 -7.43 -29.51 -14.05
C LEU A 12 -7.98 -30.72 -13.28
N THR A 13 -8.35 -31.80 -13.98
CA THR A 13 -8.87 -33.01 -13.34
C THR A 13 -7.86 -33.61 -12.37
N ARG A 14 -6.57 -33.67 -12.73
CA ARG A 14 -5.51 -34.15 -11.84
C ARG A 14 -5.27 -33.24 -10.63
N ALA A 15 -5.36 -31.92 -10.81
CA ALA A 15 -5.23 -30.96 -9.71
C ALA A 15 -6.41 -31.07 -8.72
N THR A 16 -7.64 -31.17 -9.23
CA THR A 16 -8.84 -31.33 -8.40
C THR A 16 -8.80 -32.63 -7.61
N HIS A 17 -8.42 -33.74 -8.25
CA HIS A 17 -8.32 -35.05 -7.60
C HIS A 17 -7.27 -35.07 -6.46
N ARG A 18 -6.09 -34.44 -6.65
CA ARG A 18 -5.11 -34.31 -5.55
C ARG A 18 -5.66 -33.52 -4.37
N LYS A 19 -6.38 -32.43 -4.64
CA LYS A 19 -6.97 -31.57 -3.62
C LYS A 19 -8.10 -32.27 -2.85
N GLU A 20 -8.88 -33.09 -3.53
CA GLU A 20 -9.91 -33.92 -2.92
C GLU A 20 -9.29 -35.03 -2.04
N GLN A 21 -8.16 -35.62 -2.44
CA GLN A 21 -7.42 -36.56 -1.61
C GLN A 21 -6.83 -35.90 -0.36
N GLU A 22 -6.29 -34.69 -0.47
CA GLU A 22 -5.80 -33.91 0.68
C GLU A 22 -6.92 -33.52 1.66
N LEU A 23 -8.10 -33.15 1.16
CA LEU A 23 -9.25 -32.88 2.02
C LEU A 23 -9.71 -34.15 2.75
N ASN A 24 -9.76 -35.28 2.05
CA ASN A 24 -10.13 -36.56 2.64
C ASN A 24 -9.12 -37.06 3.68
N THR A 25 -7.82 -36.75 3.55
CA THR A 25 -6.83 -37.09 4.58
C THR A 25 -6.98 -36.20 5.82
N ILE A 26 -7.29 -34.92 5.65
CA ILE A 26 -7.58 -34.00 6.76
C ILE A 26 -8.86 -34.44 7.49
N GLU A 27 -9.92 -34.81 6.77
CA GLU A 27 -11.19 -35.25 7.36
C GLU A 27 -11.01 -36.55 8.16
N ARG A 28 -10.27 -37.53 7.62
CA ARG A 28 -9.95 -38.76 8.37
C ARG A 28 -9.11 -38.50 9.63
N ASN A 29 -8.22 -37.51 9.58
CA ASN A 29 -7.43 -37.12 10.75
C ASN A 29 -8.24 -36.28 11.76
N SER A 30 -9.37 -35.71 11.36
CA SER A 30 -10.27 -34.94 12.23
C SER A 30 -11.23 -35.80 13.08
N LEU A 31 -11.30 -37.11 12.84
CA LEU A 31 -12.09 -38.06 13.64
C LEU A 31 -11.47 -38.38 15.02
N PHE A 32 -10.29 -37.82 15.33
CA PHE A 32 -9.68 -37.85 16.66
C PHE A 32 -9.90 -36.53 17.41
N ILE A 33 -11.16 -36.09 17.55
CA ILE A 33 -11.52 -35.09 18.56
C ILE A 33 -11.89 -35.86 19.83
N PRO A 34 -10.99 -35.98 20.84
CA PRO A 34 -11.36 -36.58 22.11
C PRO A 34 -12.47 -35.74 22.75
N HIS A 35 -13.52 -36.46 23.15
CA HIS A 35 -14.69 -35.96 23.85
C HIS A 35 -14.29 -35.06 25.04
N PRO A 36 -14.92 -33.87 25.23
CA PRO A 36 -14.57 -33.01 26.35
C PRO A 36 -15.09 -33.62 27.65
N VAL A 37 -14.24 -34.40 28.31
CA VAL A 37 -14.40 -34.70 29.72
C VAL A 37 -14.28 -33.38 30.46
N VAL A 38 -15.40 -32.93 31.02
CA VAL A 38 -15.51 -31.81 31.96
C VAL A 38 -14.57 -32.09 33.13
N ARG A 39 -13.34 -31.59 33.02
CA ARG A 39 -12.38 -31.51 34.11
C ARG A 39 -11.96 -30.06 34.24
N THR A 40 -12.50 -29.43 35.28
CA THR A 40 -12.06 -28.17 35.86
C THR A 40 -10.58 -28.26 36.19
N ALA A 41 -9.73 -27.90 35.22
CA ALA A 41 -8.31 -27.76 35.40
C ALA A 41 -7.90 -26.42 34.83
N LYS A 42 -6.98 -25.74 35.54
CA LYS A 42 -6.29 -24.50 35.15
C LYS A 42 -5.36 -24.73 33.96
N THR A 43 -5.81 -25.47 32.95
CA THR A 43 -5.07 -25.67 31.72
C THR A 43 -5.27 -24.42 30.89
N SER A 44 -4.18 -23.66 30.71
CA SER A 44 -4.10 -22.56 29.76
C SER A 44 -4.74 -23.01 28.44
N LEU A 45 -5.70 -22.23 27.94
CA LEU A 45 -6.35 -22.47 26.66
C LEU A 45 -5.29 -22.78 25.59
N PRO A 46 -5.52 -23.76 24.70
CA PRO A 46 -4.60 -24.03 23.61
C PRO A 46 -4.41 -22.74 22.82
N THR A 47 -3.21 -22.17 22.89
CA THR A 47 -2.88 -20.96 22.15
C THR A 47 -2.83 -21.33 20.68
N LEU A 48 -3.64 -20.65 19.87
CA LEU A 48 -3.63 -20.82 18.43
C LEU A 48 -2.19 -20.59 17.92
N PRO A 49 -1.68 -21.44 17.00
CA PRO A 49 -0.40 -21.20 16.33
C PRO A 49 -0.31 -19.80 15.75
N VAL A 50 0.87 -19.19 15.84
CA VAL A 50 1.10 -17.80 15.44
C VAL A 50 0.83 -17.59 13.95
N GLU A 51 1.09 -18.60 13.13
CA GLU A 51 0.87 -18.60 11.68
C GLU A 51 -0.62 -18.47 11.34
N LEU A 52 -1.49 -19.16 12.10
CA LEU A 52 -2.94 -19.06 11.91
C LEU A 52 -3.45 -17.68 12.33
N LEU A 53 -2.89 -17.09 13.38
CA LEU A 53 -3.23 -15.73 13.81
C LEU A 53 -2.82 -14.69 12.75
N LEU A 54 -1.63 -14.82 12.17
CA LEU A 54 -1.19 -13.98 11.03
C LEU A 54 -2.19 -14.08 9.87
N GLN A 55 -2.60 -15.30 9.52
CA GLN A 55 -3.53 -15.51 8.43
C GLN A 55 -4.92 -14.93 8.73
N ILE A 56 -5.41 -15.06 9.96
CA ILE A 56 -6.69 -14.47 10.40
C ILE A 56 -6.64 -12.95 10.30
N PHE A 57 -5.62 -12.31 10.87
CA PHE A 57 -5.52 -10.85 10.84
C PHE A 57 -5.29 -10.31 9.43
N SER A 58 -4.48 -10.99 8.62
CA SER A 58 -4.32 -10.64 7.21
C SER A 58 -5.66 -10.72 6.48
N ARG A 59 -6.41 -11.83 6.61
CA ARG A 59 -7.74 -11.96 5.98
C ARG A 59 -8.73 -10.91 6.49
N LEU A 60 -8.68 -10.58 7.77
CA LEU A 60 -9.53 -9.54 8.36
C LEU A 60 -9.25 -8.17 7.71
N HIS A 61 -7.97 -7.80 7.56
CA HIS A 61 -7.56 -6.59 6.84
C HIS A 61 -8.16 -6.52 5.43
N TRP A 62 -8.09 -7.63 4.69
CA TRP A 62 -8.58 -7.70 3.31
C TRP A 62 -10.10 -7.70 3.19
N ALA A 63 -10.80 -8.31 4.15
CA ALA A 63 -12.26 -8.38 4.17
C ALA A 63 -12.90 -7.07 4.63
N GLU A 64 -12.16 -6.20 5.31
CA GLU A 64 -12.69 -4.99 5.90
C GLU A 64 -12.85 -3.86 4.88
N THR A 65 -14.08 -3.36 4.74
CA THR A 65 -14.46 -2.30 3.80
C THR A 65 -14.91 -1.03 4.52
N ALA A 66 -14.42 -0.82 5.75
CA ALA A 66 -14.74 0.38 6.52
C ALA A 66 -14.36 1.64 5.73
N ARG A 67 -15.07 2.76 5.93
CA ARG A 67 -14.73 4.01 5.24
C ARG A 67 -13.55 4.71 5.91
N ASN A 68 -13.45 4.58 7.23
CA ASN A 68 -12.44 5.24 8.04
C ASN A 68 -11.47 4.21 8.64
N PHE A 69 -10.18 4.54 8.66
CA PHE A 69 -9.14 3.71 9.27
C PHE A 69 -9.42 3.41 10.75
N GLU A 70 -9.91 4.43 11.48
CA GLU A 70 -10.23 4.34 12.91
C GLU A 70 -11.34 3.34 13.23
N GLU A 71 -12.20 3.05 12.25
CA GLU A 71 -13.32 2.14 12.40
C GLU A 71 -12.94 0.67 12.14
N THR A 72 -11.73 0.43 11.60
CA THR A 72 -11.28 -0.93 11.31
C THR A 72 -11.10 -1.74 12.59
N THR A 73 -11.48 -3.01 12.53
CA THR A 73 -11.42 -3.96 13.65
C THR A 73 -9.99 -4.12 14.11
N LEU A 74 -9.04 -4.19 13.17
CA LEU A 74 -7.61 -4.26 13.49
C LEU A 74 -7.13 -2.99 14.19
N ASN A 75 -7.54 -1.80 13.74
CA ASN A 75 -7.15 -0.57 14.42
C ASN A 75 -7.78 -0.44 15.80
N ARG A 76 -9.05 -0.85 15.98
CA ARG A 76 -9.70 -0.89 17.29
C ARG A 76 -8.95 -1.81 18.27
N LEU A 77 -8.48 -2.98 17.81
CA LEU A 77 -7.64 -3.86 18.63
C LEU A 77 -6.27 -3.24 18.96
N ILE A 78 -5.71 -2.44 18.05
CA ILE A 78 -4.44 -1.75 18.27
C ILE A 78 -4.60 -0.59 19.28
N GLU A 79 -5.69 0.17 19.19
CA GLU A 79 -5.96 1.31 20.05
C GLU A 79 -6.54 0.92 21.42
N ASP A 80 -7.10 -0.29 21.54
CA ASP A 80 -7.59 -0.81 22.81
C ASP A 80 -6.49 -0.81 23.89
N GLY A 81 -6.73 -0.09 24.98
CA GLY A 81 -5.84 0.00 26.13
C GLY A 81 -5.61 -1.35 26.82
N GLY A 82 -6.55 -2.29 26.69
CA GLY A 82 -6.44 -3.65 27.24
C GLY A 82 -5.55 -4.60 26.44
N THR A 83 -5.24 -4.28 25.19
CA THR A 83 -4.43 -5.15 24.33
C THR A 83 -2.95 -5.01 24.64
N ALA A 84 -2.26 -6.14 24.94
CA ALA A 84 -0.84 -6.10 25.27
C ALA A 84 0.02 -5.60 24.09
N ASP A 85 1.08 -4.84 24.36
CA ASP A 85 1.91 -4.20 23.31
C ASP A 85 2.49 -5.17 22.28
N ARG A 86 2.84 -6.39 22.72
CA ARG A 86 3.30 -7.45 21.81
C ARG A 86 2.26 -7.79 20.74
N TRP A 87 0.97 -7.79 21.10
CA TRP A 87 -0.13 -8.05 20.18
C TRP A 87 -0.38 -6.85 19.28
N LYS A 88 -0.34 -5.63 19.83
CA LYS A 88 -0.42 -4.40 19.00
C LYS A 88 0.67 -4.40 17.94
N HIS A 89 1.90 -4.70 18.32
CA HIS A 89 3.03 -4.80 17.39
C HIS A 89 2.83 -5.94 16.37
N PHE A 90 2.37 -7.11 16.82
CA PHE A 90 2.08 -8.25 15.95
C PHE A 90 1.00 -7.93 14.90
N ILE A 91 -0.12 -7.34 15.31
CA ILE A 91 -1.22 -6.95 14.42
C ILE A 91 -0.73 -5.89 13.42
N ARG A 92 0.03 -4.88 13.87
CA ARG A 92 0.62 -3.87 12.98
C ARG A 92 1.52 -4.46 11.89
N ARG A 93 2.18 -5.60 12.13
CA ARG A 93 2.99 -6.30 11.12
C ARG A 93 2.15 -7.06 10.09
N CYS A 94 0.88 -7.34 10.39
CA CYS A 94 -0.06 -7.99 9.48
C CYS A 94 -0.66 -7.01 8.46
N ILE A 95 -0.65 -5.71 8.77
CA ILE A 95 -1.16 -4.65 7.90
C ILE A 95 -0.10 -4.36 6.83
N PRO A 96 -0.44 -4.44 5.52
CA PRO A 96 0.45 -4.06 4.43
C PRO A 96 0.95 -2.62 4.58
N VAL A 97 2.19 -2.39 4.16
CA VAL A 97 2.81 -1.06 4.24
C VAL A 97 2.92 -0.48 2.83
N ALA A 98 2.36 0.71 2.64
CA ALA A 98 2.50 1.49 1.42
C ALA A 98 3.56 2.57 1.63
N ILE A 99 4.68 2.47 0.92
CA ILE A 99 5.69 3.52 0.88
C ILE A 99 5.42 4.39 -0.33
N VAL A 100 5.27 5.69 -0.13
CA VAL A 100 4.81 6.61 -1.18
C VAL A 100 5.81 7.71 -1.44
N THR A 101 6.05 8.02 -2.71
CA THR A 101 6.69 9.28 -3.13
C THR A 101 5.67 10.41 -3.08
N THR A 102 6.16 11.65 -3.12
CA THR A 102 5.34 12.86 -2.97
C THR A 102 4.22 12.92 -4.00
N ARG A 103 4.52 12.64 -5.27
CA ARG A 103 3.53 12.72 -6.36
C ARG A 103 2.72 11.44 -6.53
N ALA A 104 3.06 10.38 -5.80
CA ALA A 104 2.35 9.10 -5.83
C ALA A 104 1.45 8.90 -4.60
N PHE A 105 1.34 9.89 -3.71
CA PHE A 105 0.57 9.77 -2.47
C PHE A 105 -0.89 9.37 -2.71
N ASP A 106 -1.53 10.00 -3.70
CA ASP A 106 -2.95 9.78 -3.99
C ASP A 106 -3.24 8.37 -4.53
N MET A 107 -2.23 7.72 -5.14
CA MET A 107 -2.37 6.39 -5.72
C MET A 107 -2.81 5.33 -4.71
N VAL A 108 -2.45 5.50 -3.43
CA VAL A 108 -2.81 4.54 -2.39
C VAL A 108 -4.32 4.49 -2.17
N SER A 109 -5.02 5.61 -2.41
CA SER A 109 -6.48 5.70 -2.27
C SER A 109 -7.25 5.28 -3.52
N TRP A 110 -6.54 4.90 -4.59
CA TRP A 110 -7.18 4.41 -5.81
C TRP A 110 -7.79 3.04 -5.58
N ARG A 111 -8.95 2.80 -6.20
CA ARG A 111 -9.68 1.55 -6.04
C ARG A 111 -8.88 0.36 -6.54
N GLU A 112 -8.09 0.54 -7.58
CA GLU A 112 -7.22 -0.46 -8.17
C GLU A 112 -6.15 -0.90 -7.17
N SER A 113 -5.56 0.06 -6.45
CA SER A 113 -4.55 -0.16 -5.41
C SER A 113 -5.09 -0.95 -4.22
N HIS A 114 -6.39 -0.85 -3.92
CA HIS A 114 -7.00 -1.61 -2.82
C HIS A 114 -6.88 -3.12 -3.01
N ASN A 115 -6.78 -3.62 -4.24
CA ASN A 115 -6.55 -5.04 -4.50
C ASN A 115 -5.13 -5.50 -4.15
N ILE A 116 -4.19 -4.55 -3.98
CA ILE A 116 -2.76 -4.83 -3.79
C ILE A 116 -2.33 -4.56 -2.34
N VAL A 117 -2.91 -3.55 -1.68
CA VAL A 117 -2.56 -3.18 -0.29
C VAL A 117 -3.74 -3.19 0.69
N GLY A 118 -4.96 -3.45 0.21
CA GLY A 118 -6.19 -3.33 0.98
C GLY A 118 -6.68 -1.88 1.07
N HIS A 119 -7.82 -1.67 1.73
CA HIS A 119 -8.44 -0.35 1.88
C HIS A 119 -7.67 0.60 2.82
N HIS A 120 -6.96 0.01 3.79
CA HIS A 120 -6.42 0.73 4.95
C HIS A 120 -4.95 0.40 5.21
N PRO A 121 -4.06 0.48 4.22
CA PRO A 121 -2.65 0.16 4.43
C PRO A 121 -2.00 1.18 5.35
N ARG A 122 -0.90 0.78 5.98
CA ARG A 122 -0.05 1.72 6.70
C ARG A 122 0.74 2.54 5.69
N VAL A 123 0.41 3.82 5.54
CA VAL A 123 1.10 4.72 4.60
C VAL A 123 2.31 5.38 5.25
N ILE A 124 3.46 5.31 4.59
CA ILE A 124 4.70 5.96 5.01
C ILE A 124 5.24 6.77 3.84
N ARG A 125 5.46 8.07 4.05
CA ARG A 125 6.12 8.89 3.02
C ARG A 125 7.59 8.54 2.99
N ILE A 126 8.15 8.39 1.80
CA ILE A 126 9.57 8.03 1.62
C ILE A 126 10.52 9.05 2.30
N GLN A 127 10.14 10.33 2.40
CA GLN A 127 10.85 11.37 3.17
C GLN A 127 10.92 11.11 4.68
N GLN A 128 9.97 10.34 5.22
CA GLN A 128 9.87 10.02 6.64
C GLN A 128 10.61 8.72 6.98
N LEU A 129 11.21 8.04 5.99
CA LEU A 129 11.99 6.83 6.23
C LEU A 129 13.31 7.21 6.92
N GLY A 130 13.39 6.92 8.22
CA GLY A 130 14.63 6.98 8.99
C GLY A 130 15.55 5.78 8.72
N GLU A 131 16.67 5.71 9.43
CA GLU A 131 17.65 4.62 9.30
C GLU A 131 17.07 3.24 9.64
N ASP A 132 16.10 3.18 10.57
CA ASP A 132 15.42 1.94 11.00
C ASP A 132 14.39 1.40 10.00
N SER A 133 14.19 2.09 8.86
CA SER A 133 13.21 1.70 7.83
C SER A 133 13.57 0.42 7.07
N GLN A 134 14.78 -0.11 7.26
CA GLN A 134 15.25 -1.31 6.56
C GLN A 134 14.31 -2.52 6.76
N ASN A 135 13.74 -2.68 7.95
CA ASN A 135 12.84 -3.80 8.25
C ASN A 135 11.50 -3.68 7.51
N VAL A 136 11.07 -2.44 7.22
CA VAL A 136 9.84 -2.18 6.48
C VAL A 136 10.04 -2.53 5.00
N LEU A 137 11.10 -2.03 4.38
CA LEU A 137 11.37 -2.25 2.96
C LEU A 137 11.67 -3.72 2.62
N LYS A 138 12.30 -4.46 3.54
CA LYS A 138 12.54 -5.92 3.39
C LYS A 138 11.29 -6.78 3.52
N ASN A 139 10.16 -6.22 3.96
CA ASN A 139 8.94 -7.00 4.11
C ASN A 139 8.28 -7.21 2.75
N LYS A 140 7.93 -8.45 2.41
CA LYS A 140 7.27 -8.81 1.15
C LYS A 140 5.87 -8.21 0.99
N SER A 141 5.21 -7.82 2.08
CA SER A 141 3.92 -7.12 2.03
C SER A 141 4.06 -5.60 1.86
N THR A 142 5.29 -5.08 1.73
CA THR A 142 5.53 -3.67 1.48
C THR A 142 5.41 -3.39 -0.01
N VAL A 143 4.69 -2.33 -0.35
CA VAL A 143 4.47 -1.87 -1.72
C VAL A 143 4.95 -0.45 -1.84
N VAL A 144 5.81 -0.19 -2.83
CA VAL A 144 6.31 1.14 -3.14
C VAL A 144 5.43 1.75 -4.23
N PHE A 145 4.78 2.86 -3.94
CA PHE A 145 4.09 3.70 -4.91
C PHE A 145 5.00 4.87 -5.25
N ALA A 146 5.35 5.00 -6.53
CA ALA A 146 6.30 6.00 -6.97
C ALA A 146 5.87 6.66 -8.27
N SER A 147 6.13 7.96 -8.40
CA SER A 147 6.01 8.65 -9.68
C SER A 147 7.32 8.54 -10.44
N LEU A 148 7.24 8.37 -11.76
CA LEU A 148 8.43 8.46 -12.63
C LEU A 148 9.15 9.81 -12.56
N LEU A 149 8.50 10.85 -12.04
CA LEU A 149 9.09 12.16 -11.84
C LEU A 149 9.83 12.29 -10.49
N ASP A 150 9.62 11.38 -9.55
CA ASP A 150 10.19 11.41 -8.20
C ASP A 150 11.48 10.58 -8.09
N ILE A 151 12.30 10.58 -9.15
CA ILE A 151 13.55 9.79 -9.23
C ILE A 151 14.48 10.11 -8.07
N GLU A 152 14.62 11.37 -7.69
CA GLU A 152 15.49 11.79 -6.57
C GLU A 152 14.99 11.26 -5.22
N GLU A 153 13.68 11.15 -5.04
CA GLU A 153 13.10 10.55 -3.83
C GLU A 153 13.40 9.06 -3.77
N MET A 154 13.25 8.38 -4.91
CA MET A 154 13.49 6.94 -5.05
C MET A 154 14.96 6.55 -4.80
N GLU A 155 15.92 7.43 -5.08
CA GLU A 155 17.34 7.19 -4.74
C GLU A 155 17.54 6.94 -3.23
N ARG A 156 16.70 7.50 -2.35
CA ARG A 156 16.80 7.28 -0.90
C ARG A 156 16.60 5.82 -0.50
N ILE A 157 15.78 5.10 -1.27
CA ILE A 157 15.47 3.69 -1.01
C ILE A 157 16.15 2.73 -1.99
N ARG A 158 17.01 3.24 -2.88
CA ARG A 158 17.72 2.43 -3.89
C ARG A 158 18.58 1.32 -3.29
N ARG A 159 19.12 1.51 -2.09
CA ARG A 159 19.95 0.50 -1.41
C ARG A 159 19.16 -0.69 -0.85
N PHE A 160 17.83 -0.66 -0.92
CA PHE A 160 16.97 -1.71 -0.39
C PHE A 160 16.30 -2.50 -1.52
N SER A 161 16.06 -3.78 -1.28
CA SER A 161 15.29 -4.63 -2.18
C SER A 161 13.83 -4.15 -2.22
N TRP A 162 13.25 -4.07 -3.41
CA TRP A 162 11.84 -3.76 -3.57
C TRP A 162 11.13 -5.05 -3.97
N HIS A 163 10.06 -5.41 -3.27
CA HIS A 163 9.27 -6.60 -3.59
C HIS A 163 8.11 -6.26 -4.53
N ASN A 164 7.44 -5.14 -4.26
CA ASN A 164 6.30 -4.70 -5.06
C ASN A 164 6.45 -3.22 -5.37
N LEU A 165 6.29 -2.86 -6.65
CA LEU A 165 6.43 -1.49 -7.13
C LEU A 165 5.26 -1.13 -8.04
N ILE A 166 4.63 0.01 -7.76
CA ILE A 166 3.58 0.59 -8.59
C ILE A 166 4.06 1.97 -9.05
N LEU A 167 4.17 2.14 -10.37
CA LEU A 167 4.70 3.36 -10.97
C LEU A 167 3.58 4.20 -11.60
N SER A 168 3.38 5.43 -11.13
CA SER A 168 2.55 6.41 -11.82
C SER A 168 3.30 7.05 -12.99
N THR A 169 2.60 7.13 -14.12
CA THR A 169 3.08 7.73 -15.37
C THR A 169 2.32 9.00 -15.77
N ASP A 170 1.44 9.51 -14.91
CA ASP A 170 0.38 10.48 -15.29
C ASP A 170 0.87 11.87 -15.62
N ALA A 171 1.87 12.31 -14.87
CA ALA A 171 2.44 13.63 -15.07
C ALA A 171 3.47 13.65 -16.21
N VAL A 172 3.66 12.53 -16.92
CA VAL A 172 4.65 12.41 -17.98
C VAL A 172 3.95 12.34 -19.34
N PRO A 173 4.12 13.36 -20.21
CA PRO A 173 3.60 13.28 -21.57
C PRO A 173 4.15 12.05 -22.30
N ASP A 174 3.32 11.40 -23.12
CA ASP A 174 3.69 10.17 -23.85
C ASP A 174 4.98 10.34 -24.68
N THR A 175 5.22 11.55 -25.20
CA THR A 175 6.44 11.90 -25.96
C THR A 175 7.73 11.81 -25.14
N PHE A 176 7.66 12.04 -23.83
CA PHE A 176 8.80 11.98 -22.91
C PHE A 176 8.85 10.70 -22.08
N LEU A 177 7.77 9.92 -22.03
CA LEU A 177 7.64 8.73 -21.21
C LEU A 177 8.78 7.73 -21.46
N MET A 178 9.07 7.41 -22.72
CA MET A 178 10.15 6.47 -23.07
C MET A 178 11.53 6.97 -22.64
N LYS A 179 11.76 8.29 -22.68
CA LYS A 179 13.03 8.88 -22.26
C LYS A 179 13.20 8.80 -20.75
N ILE A 180 12.16 9.16 -19.99
CA ILE A 180 12.17 9.11 -18.53
C ILE A 180 12.23 7.66 -18.04
N MET A 181 11.45 6.76 -18.65
CA MET A 181 11.51 5.33 -18.34
C MET A 181 12.91 4.76 -18.56
N ARG A 182 13.59 5.14 -19.65
CA ARG A 182 14.98 4.72 -19.88
C ARG A 182 15.91 5.18 -18.76
N VAL A 183 15.79 6.43 -18.32
CA VAL A 183 16.58 6.95 -17.19
C VAL A 183 16.27 6.20 -15.91
N PHE A 184 14.99 5.91 -15.65
CA PHE A 184 14.54 5.14 -14.50
C PHE A 184 15.13 3.72 -14.50
N LEU A 185 15.01 3.00 -15.63
CA LEU A 185 15.57 1.66 -15.81
C LEU A 185 17.10 1.63 -15.66
N GLN A 186 17.79 2.64 -16.19
CA GLN A 186 19.25 2.74 -16.03
C GLN A 186 19.67 2.94 -14.57
N LYS A 187 18.89 3.69 -13.79
CA LYS A 187 19.21 3.96 -12.38
C LYS A 187 18.83 2.81 -11.45
N PHE A 188 17.64 2.24 -11.65
CA PHE A 188 17.03 1.29 -10.71
C PHE A 188 16.93 -0.13 -11.26
N GLY A 189 17.51 -0.41 -12.42
CA GLY A 189 17.43 -1.72 -13.08
C GLY A 189 17.79 -2.89 -12.16
N ALA A 190 18.79 -2.72 -11.29
CA ALA A 190 19.14 -3.74 -10.29
C ALA A 190 17.99 -4.04 -9.31
N ASN A 191 17.34 -3.02 -8.77
CA ASN A 191 16.19 -3.18 -7.87
C ASN A 191 14.98 -3.81 -8.59
N LEU A 192 14.80 -3.50 -9.88
CA LEU A 192 13.69 -4.04 -10.67
C LEU A 192 13.82 -5.54 -10.94
N MET A 193 15.05 -6.08 -10.97
CA MET A 193 15.29 -7.52 -11.12
C MET A 193 14.85 -8.33 -9.90
N GLU A 194 14.73 -7.70 -8.73
CA GLU A 194 14.33 -8.33 -7.48
C GLU A 194 12.83 -8.20 -7.19
N LEU A 195 12.07 -7.54 -8.07
CA LEU A 195 10.64 -7.36 -7.89
C LEU A 195 9.88 -8.67 -8.07
N ASP A 196 9.01 -8.96 -7.11
CA ASP A 196 7.98 -9.98 -7.21
C ASP A 196 6.79 -9.47 -8.05
N HIS A 197 6.49 -8.17 -7.97
CA HIS A 197 5.40 -7.52 -8.69
C HIS A 197 5.75 -6.10 -9.15
N VAL A 198 5.41 -5.79 -10.40
CA VAL A 198 5.51 -4.45 -10.97
C VAL A 198 4.22 -4.10 -11.71
N ASP A 199 3.69 -2.91 -11.46
CA ASP A 199 2.55 -2.37 -12.20
C ASP A 199 2.78 -0.91 -12.60
N PHE A 200 2.16 -0.51 -13.71
CA PHE A 200 2.20 0.84 -14.23
C PHE A 200 0.79 1.41 -14.19
N SER A 201 0.55 2.30 -13.24
CA SER A 201 -0.75 2.93 -13.16
C SER A 201 -0.74 4.22 -13.97
N ARG A 202 -1.81 4.38 -14.74
CA ARG A 202 -2.24 5.69 -15.22
C ARG A 202 -3.48 6.08 -14.44
N SER A 203 -3.47 7.25 -13.82
CA SER A 203 -4.66 8.06 -13.53
C SER A 203 -5.52 8.00 -14.77
N SER A 204 -6.51 7.11 -14.76
CA SER A 204 -7.69 7.31 -15.57
C SER A 204 -8.19 8.67 -15.13
N GLU A 205 -8.08 9.69 -15.99
CA GLU A 205 -8.82 10.94 -15.79
C GLU A 205 -10.20 10.53 -15.31
N SER A 206 -10.53 10.91 -14.08
CA SER A 206 -11.84 10.62 -13.54
C SER A 206 -12.80 11.32 -14.49
N ILE A 207 -13.42 10.55 -15.39
CA ILE A 207 -14.51 11.04 -16.21
C ILE A 207 -15.50 11.54 -15.17
N PRO A 208 -15.77 12.86 -15.10
CA PRO A 208 -16.62 13.40 -14.06
C PRO A 208 -17.95 12.69 -14.18
N ASP A 209 -18.31 11.95 -13.14
CA ASP A 209 -19.46 11.06 -13.13
C ASP A 209 -20.71 11.90 -13.50
N PRO A 210 -21.29 11.71 -14.70
CA PRO A 210 -22.43 12.51 -15.14
C PRO A 210 -23.70 12.19 -14.33
N SER A 211 -23.62 11.25 -13.38
CA SER A 211 -24.72 10.76 -12.54
C SER A 211 -25.05 11.61 -11.31
N LEU A 212 -24.38 12.75 -11.07
CA LEU A 212 -24.73 13.65 -9.95
C LEU A 212 -25.56 14.85 -10.44
N PRO A 213 -26.89 14.75 -10.49
CA PRO A 213 -27.75 15.89 -10.80
C PRO A 213 -27.71 16.91 -9.64
N GLY A 214 -27.33 18.15 -9.98
CA GLY A 214 -27.87 19.36 -9.36
C GLY A 214 -27.64 19.55 -7.86
N LEU A 215 -26.41 19.84 -7.46
CA LEU A 215 -26.20 20.73 -6.32
C LEU A 215 -26.17 22.16 -6.85
N ASP A 216 -27.35 22.80 -6.81
CA ASP A 216 -27.56 24.22 -7.05
C ASP A 216 -26.55 25.04 -6.24
N ARG A 217 -25.46 25.45 -6.90
CA ARG A 217 -24.58 26.52 -6.42
C ARG A 217 -25.40 27.82 -6.46
N LYS A 218 -26.15 28.09 -5.39
CA LYS A 218 -26.64 29.43 -5.09
C LYS A 218 -25.44 30.36 -5.05
N ALA A 219 -25.38 31.26 -6.03
CA ALA A 219 -24.42 32.34 -6.13
C ALA A 219 -24.48 33.21 -4.86
N GLY A 220 -23.59 32.95 -3.92
CA GLY A 220 -23.28 33.86 -2.84
C GLY A 220 -22.57 35.07 -3.43
N LYS A 221 -23.23 36.22 -3.40
CA LYS A 221 -22.66 37.55 -3.70
C LYS A 221 -21.30 37.69 -3.01
N LEU A 222 -20.24 37.84 -3.81
CA LEU A 222 -18.96 38.34 -3.34
C LEU A 222 -19.15 39.78 -2.86
N SER A 223 -19.13 39.97 -1.53
CA SER A 223 -18.84 41.27 -0.94
C SER A 223 -17.37 41.58 -1.22
N ARG A 224 -17.17 42.67 -1.95
CA ARG A 224 -15.90 43.35 -2.23
C ARG A 224 -15.19 43.65 -0.90
N VAL A 225 -14.16 42.88 -0.58
CA VAL A 225 -13.23 43.22 0.51
C VAL A 225 -12.21 44.20 -0.08
N GLU A 226 -12.21 45.42 0.45
CA GLU A 226 -11.21 46.43 0.16
C GLU A 226 -9.84 45.98 0.69
N THR A 227 -8.88 45.87 -0.22
CA THR A 227 -7.49 45.61 0.09
C THR A 227 -6.86 46.89 0.64
N PRO A 228 -6.22 46.88 1.83
CA PRO A 228 -5.48 48.03 2.32
C PRO A 228 -4.18 48.19 1.52
N GLU A 229 -3.93 49.43 1.06
CA GLU A 229 -2.69 49.83 0.40
C GLU A 229 -1.50 49.68 1.35
N ILE A 230 -0.49 48.91 0.93
CA ILE A 230 0.80 48.77 1.62
C ILE A 230 1.75 49.82 1.04
N PRO A 231 2.35 50.70 1.87
CA PRO A 231 3.32 51.68 1.39
C PRO A 231 4.63 51.01 0.97
N ILE A 232 5.08 51.33 -0.25
CA ILE A 232 6.36 50.92 -0.82
C ILE A 232 7.46 51.78 -0.19
N ALA A 233 8.27 51.18 0.68
CA ALA A 233 9.51 51.79 1.15
C ALA A 233 10.63 51.54 0.11
N THR A 234 10.95 52.57 -0.68
CA THR A 234 12.18 52.66 -1.47
C THR A 234 13.38 52.77 -0.53
N GLY A 235 14.13 51.67 -0.37
CA GLY A 235 15.40 51.60 0.34
C GLY A 235 16.59 51.63 -0.62
N ASN A 236 17.49 52.58 -0.36
CA ASN A 236 18.60 53.01 -1.20
C ASN A 236 19.71 51.97 -1.44
N ALA A 237 20.34 52.12 -2.60
CA ALA A 237 21.61 51.52 -2.98
C ALA A 237 22.81 52.16 -2.28
N ALA A 238 23.68 51.33 -1.71
CA ALA A 238 25.10 51.53 -1.36
C ALA A 238 25.54 50.18 -0.73
N ASP A 239 26.74 49.62 -0.85
CA ASP A 239 28.03 50.03 -1.35
C ASP A 239 28.82 48.72 -1.54
N ALA A 240 29.64 48.60 -2.59
CA ALA A 240 30.46 47.41 -2.82
C ALA A 240 31.88 47.65 -2.30
N PRO A 241 32.47 46.76 -1.46
CA PRO A 241 33.87 46.88 -1.08
C PRO A 241 34.79 46.21 -2.11
N SER A 242 35.67 47.03 -2.67
CA SER A 242 36.83 46.62 -3.47
C SER A 242 37.82 45.81 -2.63
N LEU A 243 38.25 44.65 -3.14
CA LEU A 243 39.38 43.88 -2.61
C LEU A 243 40.70 44.39 -3.21
N PRO A 244 41.79 44.50 -2.42
CA PRO A 244 43.12 44.78 -2.95
C PRO A 244 43.79 43.50 -3.47
N LEU A 245 44.66 43.72 -4.47
CA LEU A 245 45.55 42.75 -5.12
C LEU A 245 46.58 42.12 -4.18
#